data_AF-A0A2L2YI36-F1
#
_entry.id   AF-A0A2L2YI36-F1
#
_cell.length_a   1.000
_cell.length_b   1.000
_cell.length_c   1.000
_cell.angle_alpha   90.00
_cell.angle_beta   90.00
_cell.angle_gamma   90.00
#
_symmetry.space_group_name_H-M   'P 1'
#
loop_
_entity.id
_entity.type
_entity.pdbx_description
1 polymer ?
#
loop_
_entity_poly.entity_id
_entity_poly.type
_entity_poly.pdbx_seq_one_letter_code
_entity_poly.pdbx_strand_id
1 'polypeptide(L)'
;PEAIISIIGARSDLFHKREVLFKEGQNFVKSENLEFFECSAKPGENVKEIFEQLTLRILEKKENFNQKWGYYYFFKQLKVKGWDWMTYKKKTLAILH
;
A
#
# COMPACT_ATOMS: atom_id res chain seq x y z
N PRO A 1 -2.94 8.88 0.35
CA PRO A 1 -3.83 8.37 -0.72
C PRO A 1 -4.92 7.44 -0.18
N GLU A 2 -6.17 7.59 -0.63
CA GLU A 2 -7.26 6.65 -0.29
C GLU A 2 -7.18 5.34 -1.07
N ALA A 3 -6.55 5.34 -2.25
CA ALA A 3 -6.29 4.14 -3.05
C ALA A 3 -4.93 3.48 -2.72
N ILE A 4 -4.76 2.23 -3.17
CA ILE A 4 -3.48 1.53 -3.26
C ILE A 4 -3.16 1.41 -4.75
N ILE A 5 -1.92 1.73 -5.11
CA ILE A 5 -1.49 1.84 -6.51
C ILE A 5 -0.21 1.02 -6.68
N SER A 6 -0.18 0.19 -7.74
CA SER A 6 0.99 -0.54 -8.19
C SER A 6 1.10 -0.37 -9.71
N ILE A 7 2.31 -0.26 -10.23
CA ILE A 7 2.57 -0.10 -11.67
C ILE A 7 2.93 -1.46 -12.27
N ILE A 8 2.28 -1.83 -13.37
CA ILE A 8 2.43 -3.14 -14.00
C ILE A 8 2.95 -2.99 -15.43
N GLY A 9 4.15 -3.52 -15.69
CA GLY A 9 4.70 -3.71 -17.04
C GLY A 9 4.09 -4.95 -17.69
N ALA A 10 3.07 -4.76 -18.53
CA ALA A 10 2.38 -5.86 -19.20
C ALA A 10 3.15 -6.37 -20.44
N ARG A 11 2.79 -7.58 -20.90
CA ARG A 11 3.35 -8.24 -22.09
C ARG A 11 4.85 -8.55 -21.96
N SER A 12 5.28 -8.95 -20.77
CA SER A 12 6.68 -9.29 -20.48
C SER A 12 7.25 -10.40 -21.38
N ASP A 13 6.39 -11.23 -21.97
CA ASP A 13 6.74 -12.30 -22.92
C ASP A 13 7.33 -11.78 -24.24
N LEU A 14 7.09 -10.51 -24.60
CA LEU A 14 7.56 -9.91 -25.85
C LEU A 14 8.99 -9.36 -25.73
N PHE A 15 9.95 -10.18 -25.27
CA PHE A 15 11.34 -9.77 -25.03
C PHE A 15 12.01 -9.08 -26.23
N HIS A 16 11.75 -9.57 -27.45
CA HIS A 16 12.31 -9.00 -28.69
C HIS A 16 11.72 -7.65 -29.08
N LYS A 17 10.61 -7.23 -28.48
CA LYS A 17 9.96 -5.93 -28.69
C LYS A 17 9.99 -5.08 -27.42
N ARG A 18 10.93 -5.35 -26.51
CA ARG A 18 11.05 -4.63 -25.25
C ARG A 18 11.54 -3.21 -25.51
N GLU A 19 10.72 -2.23 -25.11
CA GLU A 19 11.06 -0.81 -25.17
C GLU A 19 11.43 -0.24 -23.81
N VAL A 20 11.01 -0.90 -22.72
CA VAL A 20 11.27 -0.48 -21.35
C VAL A 20 11.96 -1.61 -20.61
N LEU A 21 13.11 -1.33 -20.01
CA LEU A 21 13.82 -2.27 -19.16
C LEU A 21 13.14 -2.38 -17.80
N PHE A 22 13.17 -3.57 -17.21
CA PHE A 22 12.66 -3.79 -15.86
C PHE A 22 13.24 -2.79 -14.85
N LYS A 23 14.55 -2.50 -14.94
CA LYS A 23 15.25 -1.54 -14.08
C LYS A 23 14.72 -0.10 -14.26
N GLU A 24 14.32 0.28 -15.46
CA GLU A 24 13.74 1.61 -15.73
C GLU A 24 12.36 1.71 -15.10
N GLY A 25 11.52 0.69 -15.24
CA GLY A 25 10.22 0.61 -14.55
C GLY A 25 10.35 0.64 -13.02
N GLN A 26 11.32 -0.10 -12.46
CA GLN A 26 11.63 -0.04 -11.03
C GLN A 26 12.12 1.35 -10.58
N ASN A 27 12.99 1.99 -11.35
CA ASN A 27 13.48 3.33 -11.03
C ASN A 27 12.35 4.36 -11.10
N PHE A 28 11.41 4.21 -12.02
CA PHE A 28 10.25 5.10 -12.19
C PHE A 28 9.36 5.14 -10.94
N VAL A 29 9.16 3.99 -10.27
CA VAL A 29 8.30 3.91 -9.07
C VAL A 29 9.01 4.25 -7.77
N LYS A 30 10.35 4.31 -7.78
CA LYS A 30 11.18 4.38 -6.58
C LYS A 30 10.99 5.68 -5.78
N SER A 31 10.86 6.83 -6.45
CA SER A 31 10.63 8.11 -5.76
C SER A 31 9.26 8.20 -5.09
N GLU A 32 8.27 7.50 -5.65
CA GLU A 32 6.87 7.56 -5.19
C GLU A 32 6.53 6.44 -4.20
N ASN A 33 7.51 5.61 -3.82
CA ASN A 33 7.33 4.43 -2.98
C ASN A 33 6.20 3.50 -3.48
N LEU A 34 6.07 3.41 -4.81
CA LEU A 34 5.13 2.51 -5.47
C LEU A 34 5.84 1.19 -5.79
N GLU A 35 5.06 0.13 -5.97
CA GLU A 35 5.57 -1.15 -6.42
C GLU A 35 5.55 -1.23 -7.94
N PHE A 36 6.53 -1.95 -8.50
CA PHE A 36 6.60 -2.28 -9.91
C PHE A 36 6.66 -3.79 -10.09
N PHE A 37 5.81 -4.32 -10.97
CA PHE A 37 5.78 -5.72 -11.37
C PHE A 37 5.77 -5.82 -12.89
N GLU A 38 6.22 -6.95 -13.43
CA GLU A 38 5.99 -7.31 -14.83
C GLU A 38 5.12 -8.56 -14.92
N CYS A 39 4.24 -8.59 -15.91
CA CYS A 39 3.39 -9.75 -16.16
C CYS A 39 3.14 -10.00 -17.64
N SER A 40 2.71 -11.21 -17.94
CA SER A 40 2.11 -11.51 -19.23
C SER A 40 0.77 -12.22 -19.05
N ALA A 41 -0.29 -11.59 -19.55
CA ALA A 41 -1.63 -12.16 -19.54
C ALA A 41 -1.77 -13.38 -20.45
N LYS A 42 -0.87 -13.56 -21.44
CA LYS A 42 -0.96 -14.63 -22.43
C LYS A 42 -0.59 -16.01 -21.85
N PRO A 43 0.59 -16.21 -21.24
CA PRO A 43 0.91 -17.40 -20.47
C PRO A 43 0.36 -17.36 -19.05
N GLY A 44 -0.11 -16.20 -18.57
CA GLY A 44 -0.59 -16.00 -17.20
C GLY A 44 0.52 -15.74 -16.18
N GLU A 45 1.75 -15.44 -16.63
CA GLU A 45 2.91 -15.21 -15.77
C GLU A 45 2.70 -13.97 -14.88
N ASN A 46 2.93 -14.14 -13.57
CA ASN A 46 2.83 -13.13 -12.50
C ASN A 46 1.45 -12.51 -12.30
N VAL A 47 0.42 -12.89 -13.08
CA VAL A 47 -0.91 -12.29 -12.99
C VAL A 47 -1.52 -12.56 -11.62
N LYS A 48 -1.50 -13.82 -11.17
CA LYS A 48 -2.07 -14.22 -9.88
C LYS A 48 -1.35 -13.55 -8.71
N GLU A 49 -0.04 -13.57 -8.74
CA GLU A 49 0.84 -13.04 -7.69
C GLU A 49 0.62 -11.54 -7.52
N ILE A 50 0.48 -10.78 -8.62
CA ILE A 50 0.19 -9.34 -8.57
C ILE A 50 -1.14 -9.07 -7.86
N PHE A 51 -2.20 -9.81 -8.22
CA PHE A 51 -3.51 -9.62 -7.59
C PHE A 51 -3.53 -10.07 -6.12
N GLU A 52 -2.79 -11.12 -5.77
CA GLU A 52 -2.62 -11.54 -4.37
C GLU A 52 -1.91 -10.46 -3.54
N GLN A 53 -0.79 -9.92 -4.03
CA GLN A 53 -0.06 -8.83 -3.37
C GLN A 53 -0.93 -7.57 -3.20
N LEU A 54 -1.64 -7.17 -4.26
CA LEU A 54 -2.54 -6.02 -4.19
C LEU A 54 -3.66 -6.23 -3.18
N THR A 55 -4.23 -7.44 -3.13
CA THR A 55 -5.29 -7.79 -2.17
C THR A 55 -4.79 -7.74 -0.74
N LEU A 56 -3.60 -8.30 -0.47
CA LEU A 56 -2.97 -8.25 0.85
C LEU A 56 -2.76 -6.81 1.32
N ARG A 57 -2.22 -5.95 0.45
CA ARG A 57 -2.05 -4.51 0.72
C ARG A 57 -3.36 -3.82 1.09
N ILE A 58 -4.45 -4.15 0.39
CA ILE A 58 -5.80 -3.59 0.67
C ILE A 58 -6.27 -4.01 2.06
N LEU A 59 -6.08 -5.28 2.42
CA LEU A 59 -6.45 -5.82 3.72
C LEU A 59 -5.65 -5.17 4.85
N GLU A 60 -4.33 -5.08 4.72
CA GLU A 60 -3.45 -4.41 5.68
C GLU A 60 -3.87 -2.95 5.91
N LYS A 61 -4.16 -2.22 4.84
CA LYS A 61 -4.63 -0.83 4.94
C LYS A 61 -5.96 -0.73 5.70
N LYS A 62 -6.88 -1.67 5.47
CA LYS A 62 -8.17 -1.74 6.17
C LYS A 62 -7.99 -2.08 7.66
N GLU A 63 -7.12 -3.02 7.99
CA GLU A 63 -6.82 -3.40 9.37
C GLU A 63 -6.19 -2.24 10.15
N ASN A 64 -5.18 -1.59 9.57
CA ASN A 64 -4.54 -0.41 10.15
C ASN A 64 -5.53 0.75 10.38
N PHE A 65 -6.46 0.94 9.44
CA PHE A 65 -7.56 1.89 9.61
C PHE A 65 -8.43 1.48 10.81
N ASN A 66 -8.92 0.25 10.85
CA ASN A 66 -9.80 -0.24 11.93
C ASN A 66 -9.13 -0.14 13.30
N GLN A 67 -7.86 -0.52 13.44
CA GLN A 67 -7.12 -0.39 14.70
C GLN A 67 -7.03 1.07 15.15
N LYS A 68 -6.64 1.98 14.26
CA LYS A 68 -6.55 3.42 14.56
C LYS A 68 -7.89 4.00 15.02
N TRP A 69 -8.98 3.63 14.37
CA TRP A 69 -10.32 4.06 14.78
C TRP A 69 -10.76 3.43 16.10
N GLY A 70 -10.45 2.15 16.33
CA GLY A 70 -10.67 1.48 17.61
C GLY A 70 -10.03 2.24 18.76
N TYR A 71 -8.75 2.60 18.63
CA TYR A 71 -8.06 3.44 19.62
C TYR A 71 -8.69 4.82 19.76
N TYR A 72 -9.00 5.50 18.66
CA TYR A 72 -9.66 6.80 18.71
C TYR A 72 -10.98 6.74 19.49
N TYR A 73 -11.84 5.76 19.23
CA TYR A 73 -13.12 5.60 19.92
C TYR A 73 -12.93 5.20 21.39
N PHE A 74 -11.98 4.32 21.70
CA PHE A 74 -11.61 3.96 23.07
C PHE A 74 -11.20 5.20 23.88
N PHE A 75 -10.25 5.99 23.37
CA PHE A 75 -9.80 7.21 24.05
C PHE A 75 -10.87 8.30 24.12
N LYS A 76 -11.75 8.40 23.10
CA LYS A 76 -12.90 9.33 23.11
C LYS A 76 -13.93 8.98 24.19
N GLN A 77 -14.18 7.69 24.43
CA GLN A 77 -15.10 7.23 25.48
C GLN A 77 -14.57 7.49 26.89
N LEU A 78 -13.25 7.43 27.09
CA LEU A 78 -12.61 7.70 28.38
C LEU A 78 -12.77 9.16 28.86
N LYS A 79 -13.37 10.06 28.04
CA LYS A 79 -13.64 11.48 28.37
C LYS A 79 -12.51 12.12 29.18
N VAL A 80 -11.24 11.88 28.82
CA VAL A 80 -10.10 12.48 29.55
C VAL A 80 -10.19 13.98 29.32
N LYS A 81 -10.80 14.69 30.26
CA LYS A 81 -11.10 16.11 30.18
C LYS A 81 -9.76 16.86 30.11
N GLY A 82 -9.58 17.66 29.07
CA GLY A 82 -8.48 18.62 28.97
C GLY A 82 -7.36 18.26 28.00
N TRP A 83 -7.39 17.13 27.30
CA TRP A 83 -6.40 16.85 26.27
C TRP A 83 -6.87 17.35 24.92
N ASP A 84 -6.04 18.15 24.24
CA ASP A 84 -6.31 18.56 22.87
C ASP A 84 -6.12 17.39 21.89
N TRP A 85 -6.64 17.55 20.67
CA TRP A 85 -6.55 16.53 19.64
C TRP A 85 -5.11 16.15 19.28
N MET A 86 -4.17 17.09 19.37
CA MET A 86 -2.76 16.93 19.03
C MET A 86 -2.06 16.00 20.03
N THR A 87 -2.48 16.06 21.29
CA THR A 87 -2.02 15.20 22.39
C THR A 87 -2.51 13.77 22.18
N TYR A 88 -3.77 13.58 21.77
CA TYR A 88 -4.28 12.28 21.37
C TYR A 88 -3.52 11.71 20.16
N LYS A 89 -3.31 12.52 19.11
CA LYS A 89 -2.58 12.09 17.91
C LYS A 89 -1.16 11.63 18.24
N LYS A 90 -0.41 12.40 19.03
CA LYS A 90 0.96 12.06 19.46
C LYS A 90 1.02 10.73 20.21
N LYS A 91 0.07 10.48 21.13
CA LYS A 91 0.07 9.22 21.89
C LYS A 91 -0.38 8.02 21.08
N THR A 92 -1.35 8.18 20.18
CA THR A 92 -1.69 7.09 19.24
C THR A 92 -0.52 6.77 18.30
N LEU A 93 0.23 7.78 17.85
CA LEU A 93 1.42 7.58 17.01
C LEU A 93 2.55 6.89 17.77
N ALA A 94 2.73 7.18 19.06
CA ALA A 94 3.77 6.57 19.90
C ALA A 94 3.54 5.08 20.22
N ILE A 95 2.31 4.57 20.03
CA ILE A 95 1.97 3.14 20.24
C ILE A 95 2.03 2.35 18.91
N LEU A 96 2.04 3.05 17.77
CA LEU A 96 2.07 2.46 16.42
C LEU A 96 3.49 2.30 15.84
N HIS A 97 4.53 2.66 16.59
CA HIS A 97 5.95 2.43 16.28
C HIS A 97 6.55 1.45 17.30
#